data_AF-A0A7Y7N522-F1
#
_entry.id   AF-A0A7Y7N522-F1
#
_cell.length_a   1.000
_cell.length_b   1.000
_cell.length_c   1.000
_cell.angle_alpha   90.00
_cell.angle_beta   90.00
_cell.angle_gamma   90.00
#
_symmetry.space_group_name_H-M   'P 1'
#
loop_
_entity.id
_entity.type
_entity.pdbx_description
1 polymer ?
#
loop_
_entity_poly.entity_id
_entity_poly.type
_entity_poly.pdbx_seq_one_letter_code
_entity_poly.pdbx_strand_id
1 'polypeptide(L)'
;MRANKVALVISMLFAISGCQSTPSEQTDANQTTNNNESTVEVRSFQSVQSVYSEWEVKLEDHAQLSLYAPENYNELLDAWDDAESIYADLLKDESRLTKSYSIFSSLTYAEAFDEKIALIKSNYDAILALKKKADRVLADSIVQMDYLKFLGADTMFTSSYKRLYSEYSELFEYVLVDELEDAQEAQVEFLNNARLLEVKVAHKKYIEPLKDELEFLEDEDFDDVVPLTFAKAAAQIALAENQVKASPREKSIIQDAVQAAEFELNHVRSVAHEVKVLASVKGDKFEQSVLNAENQLLSISQVVNDEDYRDVVLRIQSQKIVESVKALKSSDMTSLLKSEIETLTEQLAKLESENQQQAQQLSEATKHNQLLDEQVIKSDAHIKSLEELVDSLKSLGGKVANESDSDLTPTNVESNLEDAALDQSSEEVIEPSV
;
A
#
# COMPACT_ATOMS: atom_id res chain seq x y z
N MET A 1 -43.38 -13.51 -36.28
CA MET A 1 -44.38 -14.58 -36.54
C MET A 1 -43.94 -15.79 -35.73
N ARG A 2 -44.67 -16.12 -34.64
CA ARG A 2 -44.65 -17.36 -33.81
C ARG A 2 -43.27 -17.82 -33.26
N ALA A 3 -43.08 -18.15 -31.98
CA ALA A 3 -44.01 -18.78 -31.06
C ALA A 3 -43.64 -18.47 -29.58
N ASN A 4 -44.70 -18.37 -28.76
CA ASN A 4 -44.67 -18.40 -27.30
C ASN A 4 -44.56 -19.84 -26.78
N LYS A 5 -44.27 -19.92 -25.47
CA LYS A 5 -44.38 -21.04 -24.50
C LYS A 5 -43.04 -21.80 -24.35
N VAL A 6 -42.47 -21.92 -23.16
CA VAL A 6 -43.04 -22.63 -21.99
C VAL A 6 -42.58 -21.98 -20.67
N ALA A 7 -43.54 -21.65 -19.80
CA ALA A 7 -43.30 -21.44 -18.38
C ALA A 7 -43.29 -22.80 -17.69
N LEU A 8 -42.20 -23.14 -17.02
CA LEU A 8 -42.05 -24.39 -16.28
C LEU A 8 -42.00 -24.05 -14.78
N VAL A 9 -43.18 -24.04 -14.15
CA VAL A 9 -43.34 -23.95 -12.71
C VAL A 9 -42.99 -25.32 -12.14
N ILE A 10 -41.82 -25.46 -11.51
CA ILE A 10 -41.47 -26.65 -10.72
C ILE A 10 -41.73 -26.32 -9.25
N SER A 11 -42.90 -26.73 -8.77
CA SER A 11 -43.18 -26.83 -7.33
C SER A 11 -42.38 -28.00 -6.76
N MET A 12 -41.31 -27.70 -6.03
CA MET A 12 -40.54 -28.68 -5.26
C MET A 12 -41.35 -29.10 -4.03
N LEU A 13 -42.07 -30.23 -4.13
CA LEU A 13 -42.74 -30.89 -3.00
C LEU A 13 -41.70 -31.56 -2.10
N PHE A 14 -41.40 -30.96 -0.95
CA PHE A 14 -40.71 -31.67 0.13
C PHE A 14 -41.70 -32.59 0.87
N ALA A 15 -41.35 -33.87 0.91
CA ALA A 15 -42.13 -34.93 1.54
C ALA A 15 -42.18 -34.75 3.07
N ILE A 16 -43.39 -34.49 3.59
CA ILE A 16 -43.68 -34.57 5.02
C ILE A 16 -43.80 -36.05 5.38
N SER A 17 -42.84 -36.55 6.16
CA SER A 17 -42.91 -37.86 6.80
C SER A 17 -43.91 -37.78 7.95
N GLY A 18 -45.11 -38.34 7.76
CA GLY A 18 -46.12 -38.43 8.81
C GLY A 18 -45.81 -39.55 9.81
N CYS A 19 -45.62 -39.20 11.09
CA CYS A 19 -45.66 -40.15 12.19
C CYS A 19 -47.09 -40.64 12.42
N GLN A 20 -47.33 -41.92 12.16
CA GLN A 20 -48.57 -42.61 12.51
C GLN A 20 -48.54 -43.03 13.98
N SER A 21 -49.49 -42.58 14.80
CA SER A 21 -49.70 -43.05 16.17
C SER A 21 -50.94 -43.95 16.26
N THR A 22 -50.73 -45.18 16.74
CA THR A 22 -51.76 -45.97 17.45
C THR A 22 -51.05 -47.01 18.34
N PRO A 23 -51.43 -47.15 19.63
CA PRO A 23 -50.81 -48.10 20.54
C PRO A 23 -51.61 -49.41 20.63
N SER A 24 -50.93 -50.53 20.91
CA SER A 24 -51.55 -51.76 21.41
C SER A 24 -50.82 -52.25 22.66
N GLU A 25 -51.62 -52.75 23.59
CA GLU A 25 -51.34 -53.00 25.01
C GLU A 25 -50.33 -54.10 25.36
N GLN A 26 -49.73 -53.90 26.55
CA GLN A 26 -49.35 -54.85 27.61
C GLN A 26 -48.24 -55.90 27.37
N THR A 27 -47.14 -55.76 28.12
CA THR A 27 -46.80 -56.64 29.27
C THR A 27 -45.70 -55.98 30.13
N ASP A 28 -45.80 -56.18 31.45
CA ASP A 28 -45.13 -55.52 32.57
C ASP A 28 -43.59 -55.55 32.68
N ALA A 29 -43.12 -54.63 33.54
CA ALA A 29 -41.94 -54.69 34.41
C ALA A 29 -40.62 -54.05 33.92
N ASN A 30 -40.46 -52.74 34.15
CA ASN A 30 -39.73 -52.23 35.32
C ASN A 30 -39.65 -50.70 35.29
N GLN A 31 -39.92 -50.09 36.44
CA GLN A 31 -39.75 -48.66 36.68
C GLN A 31 -38.28 -48.26 36.49
N THR A 32 -38.03 -47.34 35.56
CA THR A 32 -37.02 -46.31 35.75
C THR A 32 -37.58 -45.03 35.16
N THR A 33 -38.06 -44.17 36.04
CA THR A 33 -38.63 -42.86 35.72
C THR A 33 -37.53 -41.96 35.18
N ASN A 34 -37.30 -42.00 33.86
CA ASN A 34 -36.57 -40.94 33.17
C ASN A 34 -37.60 -39.91 32.70
N ASN A 35 -37.79 -38.89 33.52
CA ASN A 35 -38.35 -37.62 33.09
C ASN A 35 -37.39 -37.04 32.04
N ASN A 36 -37.63 -37.31 30.75
CA ASN A 36 -37.19 -36.39 29.70
C ASN A 36 -38.18 -35.22 29.68
N GLU A 37 -38.07 -34.36 30.69
CA GLU A 37 -38.50 -32.98 30.55
C GLU A 37 -37.60 -32.40 29.45
N SER A 38 -38.16 -32.20 28.26
CA SER A 38 -37.60 -31.25 27.32
C SER A 38 -37.71 -29.90 28.00
N THR A 39 -36.62 -29.44 28.62
CA THR A 39 -36.52 -28.09 29.17
C THR A 39 -36.64 -27.12 28.00
N VAL A 40 -37.86 -26.62 27.76
CA VAL A 40 -38.08 -25.42 26.95
C VAL A 40 -37.41 -24.30 27.74
N GLU A 41 -36.20 -23.92 27.33
CA GLU A 41 -35.52 -22.75 27.86
C GLU A 41 -36.48 -21.57 27.66
N VAL A 42 -36.99 -21.01 28.76
CA VAL A 42 -37.90 -19.87 28.68
C VAL A 42 -37.09 -18.71 28.12
N ARG A 43 -37.37 -18.37 26.87
CA ARG A 43 -36.72 -17.26 26.18
C ARG A 43 -36.94 -15.98 27.00
N SER A 44 -35.90 -15.16 27.13
CA SER A 44 -35.98 -13.89 27.86
C SER A 44 -36.10 -12.74 26.87
N PHE A 45 -36.66 -11.61 27.30
CA PHE A 45 -36.69 -10.40 26.47
C PHE A 45 -35.26 -9.96 26.08
N GLN A 46 -34.30 -10.07 27.02
CA GLN A 46 -32.89 -9.76 26.77
C GLN A 46 -32.27 -10.61 25.64
N SER A 47 -32.64 -11.90 25.53
CA SER A 47 -32.12 -12.75 24.46
C SER A 47 -32.73 -12.40 23.10
N VAL A 48 -34.03 -12.05 23.06
CA VAL A 48 -34.67 -11.52 21.83
C VAL A 48 -34.00 -10.21 21.39
N GLN A 49 -33.78 -9.27 22.33
CA GLN A 49 -33.10 -8.00 22.05
C GLN A 49 -31.69 -8.22 21.50
N SER A 50 -30.91 -9.15 22.08
CA SER A 50 -29.57 -9.46 21.59
C SER A 50 -29.57 -9.97 20.15
N VAL A 51 -30.51 -10.87 19.81
CA VAL A 51 -30.63 -11.44 18.47
C VAL A 51 -31.10 -10.38 17.48
N TYR A 52 -32.06 -9.53 17.87
CA TYR A 52 -32.54 -8.43 17.05
C TYR A 52 -31.38 -7.47 16.69
N SER A 53 -30.64 -6.98 17.69
CA SER A 53 -29.52 -6.06 17.46
C SER A 53 -28.39 -6.70 16.64
N GLU A 54 -28.14 -8.00 16.78
CA GLU A 54 -27.17 -8.70 15.92
C GLU A 54 -27.59 -8.67 14.45
N TRP A 55 -28.87 -8.94 14.17
CA TRP A 55 -29.39 -8.96 12.80
C TRP A 55 -29.58 -7.58 12.20
N GLU A 56 -29.97 -6.60 13.02
CA GLU A 56 -30.04 -5.19 12.62
C GLU A 56 -28.70 -4.72 12.06
N VAL A 57 -27.61 -4.96 12.81
CA VAL A 57 -26.24 -4.62 12.37
C VAL A 57 -25.83 -5.43 11.13
N LYS A 58 -26.22 -6.70 11.04
CA LYS A 58 -25.89 -7.55 9.87
C LYS A 58 -26.60 -7.11 8.59
N LEU A 59 -27.77 -6.46 8.68
CA LEU A 59 -28.57 -6.11 7.51
C LEU A 59 -28.43 -4.64 7.08
N GLU A 60 -27.81 -3.79 7.91
CA GLU A 60 -27.75 -2.32 7.75
C GLU A 60 -27.12 -1.82 6.43
N ASP A 61 -26.28 -2.62 5.74
CA ASP A 61 -25.57 -2.16 4.52
C ASP A 61 -25.44 -3.19 3.39
N HIS A 62 -26.49 -4.00 3.17
CA HIS A 62 -26.42 -5.17 2.28
C HIS A 62 -27.40 -5.16 1.09
N ALA A 63 -27.76 -3.98 0.58
CA ALA A 63 -28.59 -3.85 -0.63
C ALA A 63 -28.01 -4.59 -1.86
N GLN A 64 -26.69 -4.74 -1.91
CA GLN A 64 -25.97 -5.43 -2.98
C GLN A 64 -26.18 -6.95 -2.97
N LEU A 65 -26.69 -7.52 -1.87
CA LEU A 65 -26.99 -8.95 -1.77
C LEU A 65 -28.15 -9.38 -2.69
N SER A 66 -29.05 -8.45 -3.01
CA SER A 66 -30.17 -8.68 -3.93
C SER A 66 -29.73 -9.19 -5.30
N LEU A 67 -28.54 -8.80 -5.77
CA LEU A 67 -28.01 -9.21 -7.08
C LEU A 67 -27.70 -10.72 -7.13
N TYR A 68 -27.33 -11.31 -5.99
CA TYR A 68 -26.87 -12.70 -5.94
C TYR A 68 -28.01 -13.71 -5.81
N ALA A 69 -29.10 -13.34 -5.13
CA ALA A 69 -30.31 -14.15 -5.03
C ALA A 69 -31.51 -13.24 -4.75
N PRO A 70 -32.16 -12.68 -5.80
CA PRO A 70 -33.23 -11.71 -5.64
C PRO A 70 -34.42 -12.23 -4.83
N GLU A 71 -34.83 -13.48 -5.05
CA GLU A 71 -35.96 -14.10 -4.35
C GLU A 71 -35.65 -14.31 -2.87
N ASN A 72 -34.53 -14.97 -2.53
CA ASN A 72 -34.10 -15.16 -1.15
C ASN A 72 -33.88 -13.84 -0.40
N TYR A 73 -33.40 -12.81 -1.10
CA TYR A 73 -33.21 -11.49 -0.51
C TYR A 73 -34.55 -10.82 -0.18
N ASN A 74 -35.54 -10.89 -1.08
CA ASN A 74 -36.88 -10.39 -0.80
C ASN A 74 -37.55 -11.15 0.36
N GLU A 75 -37.45 -12.49 0.39
CA GLU A 75 -37.97 -13.28 1.51
C GLU A 75 -37.27 -12.96 2.84
N LEU A 76 -35.97 -12.66 2.79
CA LEU A 76 -35.21 -12.20 3.96
C LEU A 76 -35.75 -10.86 4.47
N LEU A 77 -35.98 -9.89 3.57
CA LEU A 77 -36.52 -8.58 3.94
C LEU A 77 -37.93 -8.69 4.51
N ASP A 78 -38.82 -9.48 3.87
CA ASP A 78 -40.17 -9.72 4.37
C ASP A 78 -40.14 -10.37 5.78
N ALA A 79 -39.24 -11.34 5.99
CA ALA A 79 -39.07 -11.97 7.30
C ALA A 79 -38.46 -11.01 8.34
N TRP A 80 -37.61 -10.08 7.93
CA TRP A 80 -37.05 -9.03 8.78
C TRP A 80 -38.11 -8.02 9.20
N ASP A 81 -38.93 -7.53 8.28
CA ASP A 81 -40.05 -6.62 8.58
C ASP A 81 -41.03 -7.26 9.58
N ASP A 82 -41.34 -8.55 9.41
CA ASP A 82 -42.15 -9.31 10.36
C ASP A 82 -41.47 -9.44 11.74
N ALA A 83 -40.17 -9.74 11.77
CA ALA A 83 -39.40 -9.84 13.02
C ALA A 83 -39.32 -8.49 13.75
N GLU A 84 -39.14 -7.39 13.02
CA GLU A 84 -39.15 -6.02 13.55
C GLU A 84 -40.52 -5.68 14.14
N SER A 85 -41.61 -5.99 13.45
CA SER A 85 -42.97 -5.78 13.96
C SER A 85 -43.21 -6.58 15.25
N ILE A 86 -42.78 -7.83 15.31
CA ILE A 86 -42.88 -8.68 16.52
C ILE A 86 -42.06 -8.09 17.67
N TYR A 87 -40.83 -7.65 17.39
CA TYR A 87 -39.94 -7.05 18.38
C TYR A 87 -40.48 -5.71 18.91
N ALA A 88 -40.99 -4.84 18.04
CA ALA A 88 -41.62 -3.58 18.42
C ALA A 88 -42.84 -3.79 19.33
N ASP A 89 -43.56 -4.90 19.15
CA ASP A 89 -44.68 -5.29 19.99
C ASP A 89 -44.26 -5.86 21.35
N LEU A 90 -43.10 -6.50 21.43
CA LEU A 90 -42.47 -6.95 22.67
C LEU A 90 -41.85 -5.80 23.47
N LEU A 91 -41.30 -4.78 22.80
CA LEU A 91 -40.82 -3.54 23.44
C LEU A 91 -41.92 -2.79 24.20
N LYS A 92 -43.17 -2.88 23.73
CA LYS A 92 -44.33 -2.25 24.37
C LYS A 92 -44.84 -3.05 25.57
N ASP A 93 -44.77 -4.37 25.51
CA ASP A 93 -45.22 -5.28 26.57
C ASP A 93 -44.42 -6.59 26.54
N GLU A 94 -43.39 -6.67 27.39
CA GLU A 94 -42.51 -7.83 27.53
C GLU A 94 -43.29 -9.09 27.97
N SER A 95 -44.44 -8.94 28.64
CA SER A 95 -45.25 -10.08 29.07
C SER A 95 -45.90 -10.83 27.91
N ARG A 96 -45.89 -10.28 26.69
CA ARG A 96 -46.39 -10.94 25.47
C ARG A 96 -45.52 -12.08 25.00
N LEU A 97 -44.29 -12.18 25.50
CA LEU A 97 -43.30 -13.16 25.06
C LEU A 97 -43.83 -14.60 25.08
N THR A 98 -44.65 -14.97 26.06
CA THR A 98 -45.29 -16.30 26.18
C THR A 98 -46.76 -16.33 25.76
N LYS A 99 -47.33 -15.21 25.27
CA LYS A 99 -48.71 -15.14 24.78
C LYS A 99 -48.77 -15.59 23.32
N SER A 100 -49.93 -16.12 22.90
CA SER A 100 -50.20 -16.45 21.50
C SER A 100 -50.04 -15.22 20.61
N TYR A 101 -49.32 -15.38 19.50
CA TYR A 101 -49.02 -14.34 18.53
C TYR A 101 -50.26 -13.92 17.71
N SER A 102 -51.07 -14.89 17.29
CA SER A 102 -52.25 -14.66 16.48
C SER A 102 -53.35 -15.67 16.80
N ILE A 103 -54.62 -15.27 16.62
CA ILE A 103 -55.77 -16.17 16.74
C ILE A 103 -55.75 -17.32 15.71
N PHE A 104 -54.92 -17.19 14.67
CA PHE A 104 -54.73 -18.18 13.62
C PHE A 104 -53.41 -18.96 13.75
N SER A 105 -52.55 -18.64 14.71
CA SER A 105 -51.28 -19.34 14.93
C SER A 105 -51.24 -20.02 16.30
N SER A 106 -50.62 -21.20 16.33
CA SER A 106 -50.33 -21.91 17.58
C SER A 106 -49.07 -21.40 18.28
N LEU A 107 -48.38 -20.42 17.70
CA LEU A 107 -47.10 -19.91 18.15
C LEU A 107 -47.26 -18.77 19.16
N THR A 108 -46.36 -18.70 20.12
CA THR A 108 -46.15 -17.53 20.98
C THR A 108 -45.40 -16.41 20.26
N TYR A 109 -45.35 -15.20 20.81
CA TYR A 109 -44.50 -14.12 20.27
C TYR A 109 -43.02 -14.53 20.19
N ALA A 110 -42.51 -15.24 21.20
CA ALA A 110 -41.14 -15.74 21.20
C ALA A 110 -40.90 -16.73 20.05
N GLU A 111 -41.79 -17.71 19.87
CA GLU A 111 -41.67 -18.72 18.82
C GLU A 111 -41.85 -18.13 17.42
N ALA A 112 -42.78 -17.19 17.25
CA ALA A 112 -42.96 -16.47 15.98
C ALA A 112 -41.72 -15.64 15.63
N PHE A 113 -41.11 -14.96 16.61
CA PHE A 113 -39.83 -14.26 16.38
C PHE A 113 -38.70 -15.23 16.02
N ASP A 114 -38.58 -16.37 16.72
CA ASP A 114 -37.61 -17.43 16.39
C ASP A 114 -37.77 -17.94 14.97
N GLU A 115 -39.00 -18.19 14.54
CA GLU A 115 -39.30 -18.67 13.19
C GLU A 115 -38.84 -17.65 12.13
N LYS A 116 -39.13 -16.36 12.34
CA LYS A 116 -38.67 -15.30 11.43
C LYS A 116 -37.15 -15.17 11.40
N ILE A 117 -36.49 -15.19 12.55
CA ILE A 117 -35.02 -15.21 12.62
C ILE A 117 -34.43 -16.45 11.93
N ALA A 118 -35.07 -17.62 12.05
CA ALA A 118 -34.62 -18.82 11.37
C ALA A 118 -34.74 -18.68 9.84
N LEU A 119 -35.82 -18.07 9.34
CA LEU A 119 -35.98 -17.76 7.91
C LEU A 119 -34.94 -16.75 7.42
N ILE A 120 -34.73 -15.66 8.16
CA ILE A 120 -33.68 -14.66 7.86
C ILE A 120 -32.32 -15.34 7.77
N LYS A 121 -31.97 -16.16 8.76
CA LYS A 121 -30.70 -16.89 8.79
C LYS A 121 -30.54 -17.83 7.60
N SER A 122 -31.56 -18.64 7.32
CA SER A 122 -31.53 -19.59 6.21
C SER A 122 -31.33 -18.89 4.87
N ASN A 123 -32.10 -17.82 4.61
CA ASN A 123 -31.98 -17.05 3.38
C ASN A 123 -30.64 -16.31 3.29
N TYR A 124 -30.16 -15.74 4.39
CA TYR A 124 -28.86 -15.07 4.46
C TYR A 124 -27.70 -16.04 4.16
N ASP A 125 -27.70 -17.21 4.79
CA ASP A 125 -26.67 -18.23 4.57
C ASP A 125 -26.69 -18.75 3.12
N ALA A 126 -27.88 -18.91 2.53
CA ALA A 126 -28.04 -19.28 1.12
C ALA A 126 -27.49 -18.20 0.17
N ILE A 127 -27.80 -16.93 0.42
CA ILE A 127 -27.26 -15.79 -0.33
C ILE A 127 -25.75 -15.76 -0.23
N LEU A 128 -25.16 -15.93 0.95
CA LEU A 128 -23.70 -15.92 1.12
C LEU A 128 -23.00 -17.08 0.38
N ALA A 129 -23.64 -18.25 0.34
CA ALA A 129 -23.13 -19.38 -0.43
C ALA A 129 -23.10 -19.08 -1.94
N LEU A 130 -24.18 -18.49 -2.46
CA LEU A 130 -24.28 -18.04 -3.85
C LEU A 130 -23.31 -16.90 -4.16
N LYS A 131 -23.17 -15.93 -3.25
CA LYS A 131 -22.19 -14.85 -3.35
C LYS A 131 -20.78 -15.39 -3.52
N LYS A 132 -20.36 -16.33 -2.67
CA LYS A 132 -19.04 -16.95 -2.76
C LYS A 132 -18.81 -17.65 -4.10
N LYS A 133 -19.86 -18.24 -4.67
CA LYS A 133 -19.82 -18.91 -5.98
C LYS A 133 -19.70 -17.90 -7.12
N ALA A 134 -20.57 -16.88 -7.11
CA ALA A 134 -20.59 -15.81 -8.09
C ALA A 134 -19.29 -14.99 -8.06
N ASP A 135 -18.77 -14.61 -6.88
CA ASP A 135 -17.52 -13.87 -6.75
C ASP A 135 -16.33 -14.64 -7.35
N ARG A 136 -16.37 -15.97 -7.33
CA ARG A 136 -15.34 -16.82 -7.94
C ARG A 136 -15.50 -16.93 -9.45
N VAL A 137 -16.72 -17.18 -9.94
CA VAL A 137 -16.98 -17.43 -11.36
C VAL A 137 -16.99 -16.13 -12.16
N LEU A 138 -17.54 -15.06 -11.57
CA LEU A 138 -17.79 -13.76 -12.21
C LEU A 138 -16.75 -12.69 -11.83
N ALA A 139 -15.61 -13.10 -11.27
CA ALA A 139 -14.58 -12.19 -10.75
C ALA A 139 -14.22 -11.07 -11.74
N ASP A 140 -13.92 -11.43 -12.98
CA ASP A 140 -13.54 -10.47 -14.02
C ASP A 140 -14.67 -9.51 -14.38
N SER A 141 -15.92 -9.99 -14.39
CA SER A 141 -17.10 -9.17 -14.66
C SER A 141 -17.36 -8.14 -13.56
N ILE A 142 -17.21 -8.57 -12.30
CA ILE A 142 -17.37 -7.72 -11.12
C ILE A 142 -16.34 -6.60 -11.15
N VAL A 143 -15.06 -6.95 -11.30
CA VAL A 143 -13.96 -5.97 -11.40
C VAL A 143 -14.21 -4.99 -12.55
N GLN A 144 -14.73 -5.48 -13.68
CA GLN A 144 -15.00 -4.62 -14.83
C GLN A 144 -16.13 -3.62 -14.58
N MET A 145 -17.24 -4.04 -13.95
CA MET A 145 -18.34 -3.13 -13.62
C MET A 145 -17.92 -2.06 -12.61
N ASP A 146 -17.16 -2.45 -11.59
CA ASP A 146 -16.62 -1.52 -10.60
C ASP A 146 -15.72 -0.48 -11.27
N TYR A 147 -14.85 -0.92 -12.18
CA TYR A 147 -13.97 -0.01 -12.92
C TYR A 147 -14.73 0.95 -13.83
N LEU A 148 -15.75 0.48 -14.55
CA LEU A 148 -16.61 1.32 -15.39
C LEU A 148 -17.35 2.37 -14.56
N LYS A 149 -17.88 1.99 -13.40
CA LYS A 149 -18.52 2.92 -12.46
C LYS A 149 -17.51 3.95 -11.93
N PHE A 150 -16.31 3.52 -11.55
CA PHE A 150 -15.24 4.43 -11.13
C PHE A 150 -14.84 5.45 -12.22
N LEU A 151 -14.83 5.03 -13.50
CA LEU A 151 -14.59 5.94 -14.61
C LEU A 151 -15.75 6.93 -14.86
N GLY A 152 -16.93 6.70 -14.26
CA GLY A 152 -18.13 7.52 -14.42
C GLY A 152 -19.01 7.10 -15.60
N ALA A 153 -18.93 5.83 -16.04
CA ALA A 153 -19.71 5.34 -17.18
C ALA A 153 -21.23 5.43 -16.97
N ASP A 154 -21.69 5.32 -15.73
CA ASP A 154 -23.09 5.45 -15.32
C ASP A 154 -23.65 6.86 -15.54
N THR A 155 -22.79 7.88 -15.43
CA THR A 155 -23.15 9.29 -15.66
C THR A 155 -22.95 9.72 -17.12
N MET A 156 -21.82 9.39 -17.73
CA MET A 156 -21.49 9.83 -19.10
C MET A 156 -22.26 9.05 -20.17
N PHE A 157 -22.55 7.77 -19.93
CA PHE A 157 -23.17 6.86 -20.90
C PHE A 157 -24.29 6.03 -20.25
N THR A 158 -25.22 6.70 -19.56
CA THR A 158 -26.27 6.06 -18.75
C THR A 158 -27.04 4.95 -19.47
N SER A 159 -27.45 5.16 -20.73
CA SER A 159 -28.22 4.14 -21.48
C SER A 159 -27.40 2.90 -21.78
N SER A 160 -26.14 3.07 -22.22
CA SER A 160 -25.22 1.95 -22.49
C SER A 160 -24.86 1.21 -21.20
N TYR A 161 -24.62 1.96 -20.12
CA TYR A 161 -24.33 1.40 -18.81
C TYR A 161 -25.52 0.58 -18.26
N LYS A 162 -26.75 1.07 -18.40
CA LYS A 162 -27.96 0.33 -17.98
C LYS A 162 -28.14 -0.98 -18.75
N ARG A 163 -27.92 -0.95 -20.07
CA ARG A 163 -27.97 -2.18 -20.88
C ARG A 163 -26.91 -3.17 -20.45
N LEU A 164 -25.67 -2.71 -20.27
CA LEU A 164 -24.56 -3.55 -19.81
C LEU A 164 -24.81 -4.09 -18.40
N TYR A 165 -25.45 -3.30 -17.53
CA TYR A 165 -25.84 -3.75 -16.19
C TYR A 165 -26.91 -4.86 -16.24
N SER A 166 -27.82 -4.84 -17.22
CA SER A 166 -28.76 -5.95 -17.44
C SER A 166 -28.02 -7.23 -17.81
N GLU A 167 -27.09 -7.15 -18.79
CA GLU A 167 -26.25 -8.28 -19.20
C GLU A 167 -25.41 -8.78 -18.00
N TYR A 168 -24.91 -7.88 -17.16
CA TYR A 168 -24.21 -8.21 -15.92
C TYR A 168 -25.10 -8.94 -14.91
N SER A 169 -26.33 -8.47 -14.69
CA SER A 169 -27.28 -9.11 -13.78
C SER A 169 -27.68 -10.51 -14.24
N GLU A 170 -27.87 -10.73 -15.55
CA GLU A 170 -28.16 -12.03 -16.14
C GLU A 170 -27.06 -13.07 -15.82
N LEU A 171 -25.79 -12.65 -15.69
CA LEU A 171 -24.71 -13.56 -15.27
C LEU A 171 -24.97 -14.19 -13.89
N PHE A 172 -25.59 -13.46 -12.97
CA PHE A 172 -25.89 -13.97 -11.63
C PHE A 172 -27.07 -14.94 -11.66
N GLU A 173 -28.00 -14.78 -12.60
CA GLU A 173 -29.11 -15.72 -12.81
C GLU A 173 -28.61 -17.11 -13.21
N TYR A 174 -27.62 -17.19 -14.10
CA TYR A 174 -26.99 -18.48 -14.45
C TYR A 174 -26.30 -19.15 -13.26
N VAL A 175 -25.60 -18.36 -12.42
CA VAL A 175 -24.96 -18.89 -11.20
C VAL A 175 -25.99 -19.39 -10.19
N LEU A 176 -27.14 -18.72 -10.10
CA LEU A 176 -28.25 -19.09 -9.23
C LEU A 176 -28.82 -20.48 -9.59
N VAL A 177 -28.94 -20.79 -10.88
CA VAL A 177 -29.46 -22.09 -11.38
C VAL A 177 -28.38 -23.15 -11.62
N ASP A 178 -27.12 -22.89 -11.21
CA ASP A 178 -25.95 -23.76 -11.39
C ASP A 178 -25.55 -24.03 -12.86
N GLU A 179 -25.96 -23.16 -13.77
CA GLU A 179 -25.59 -23.18 -15.20
C GLU A 179 -24.24 -22.47 -15.41
N LEU A 180 -23.17 -23.03 -14.84
CA LEU A 180 -21.85 -22.37 -14.81
C LEU A 180 -21.17 -22.26 -16.17
N GLU A 181 -21.46 -23.16 -17.10
CA GLU A 181 -20.91 -23.11 -18.47
C GLU A 181 -21.55 -21.96 -19.26
N ASP A 182 -22.88 -21.84 -19.19
CA ASP A 182 -23.62 -20.73 -19.80
C ASP A 182 -23.22 -19.37 -19.18
N ALA A 183 -22.99 -19.34 -17.85
CA ALA A 183 -22.48 -18.14 -17.18
C ALA A 183 -21.12 -17.70 -17.73
N GLN A 184 -20.23 -18.64 -18.04
CA GLN A 184 -18.90 -18.35 -18.60
C GLN A 184 -18.98 -17.89 -20.06
N GLU A 185 -19.84 -18.49 -20.87
CA GLU A 185 -20.07 -18.07 -22.25
C GLU A 185 -20.64 -16.65 -22.29
N ALA A 186 -21.70 -16.38 -21.52
CA ALA A 186 -22.31 -15.06 -21.39
C ALA A 186 -21.31 -14.02 -20.82
N GLN A 187 -20.44 -14.42 -19.89
CA GLN A 187 -19.40 -13.56 -19.35
C GLN A 187 -18.44 -13.06 -20.44
N VAL A 188 -18.08 -13.90 -21.42
CA VAL A 188 -17.20 -13.48 -22.52
C VAL A 188 -17.87 -12.39 -23.36
N GLU A 189 -19.14 -12.56 -23.69
CA GLU A 189 -19.90 -11.54 -24.44
C GLU A 189 -20.02 -10.24 -23.64
N PHE A 190 -20.39 -10.36 -22.36
CA PHE A 190 -20.44 -9.23 -21.43
C PHE A 190 -19.11 -8.48 -21.37
N LEU A 191 -17.97 -9.17 -21.21
CA LEU A 191 -16.66 -8.54 -21.11
C LEU A 191 -16.27 -7.80 -22.40
N ASN A 192 -16.64 -8.33 -23.56
CA ASN A 192 -16.45 -7.65 -24.83
C ASN A 192 -17.28 -6.36 -24.92
N ASN A 193 -18.56 -6.41 -24.55
CA ASN A 193 -19.44 -5.23 -24.53
C ASN A 193 -18.96 -4.19 -23.51
N ALA A 194 -18.54 -4.65 -22.33
CA ALA A 194 -17.97 -3.82 -21.28
C ALA A 194 -16.68 -3.13 -21.73
N ARG A 195 -15.82 -3.84 -22.46
CA ARG A 195 -14.60 -3.28 -23.04
C ARG A 195 -14.90 -2.18 -24.08
N LEU A 196 -15.91 -2.37 -24.92
CA LEU A 196 -16.34 -1.34 -25.87
C LEU A 196 -16.86 -0.09 -25.15
N LEU A 197 -17.61 -0.25 -24.07
CA LEU A 197 -18.05 0.88 -23.24
C LEU A 197 -16.87 1.57 -22.55
N GLU A 198 -15.93 0.80 -22.02
CA GLU A 198 -14.71 1.29 -21.37
C GLU A 198 -13.91 2.21 -22.30
N VAL A 199 -13.66 1.77 -23.54
CA VAL A 199 -12.96 2.57 -24.54
C VAL A 199 -13.71 3.86 -24.87
N LYS A 200 -15.05 3.81 -24.97
CA LYS A 200 -15.88 5.00 -25.22
C LYS A 200 -15.80 6.00 -24.07
N VAL A 201 -15.88 5.52 -22.82
CA VAL A 201 -15.78 6.35 -21.61
C VAL A 201 -14.39 6.98 -21.52
N ALA A 202 -13.33 6.20 -21.74
CA ALA A 202 -11.97 6.70 -21.75
C ALA A 202 -11.75 7.75 -22.86
N HIS A 203 -12.27 7.51 -24.07
CA HIS A 203 -12.22 8.49 -25.15
C HIS A 203 -12.95 9.80 -24.78
N LYS A 204 -14.19 9.71 -24.27
CA LYS A 204 -14.97 10.89 -23.82
C LYS A 204 -14.25 11.70 -22.76
N LYS A 205 -13.56 11.02 -21.84
CA LYS A 205 -12.88 11.66 -20.71
C LYS A 205 -11.54 12.30 -21.08
N TYR A 206 -10.75 11.64 -21.92
CA TYR A 206 -9.34 12.01 -22.14
C TYR A 206 -9.05 12.58 -23.53
N ILE A 207 -9.81 12.18 -24.56
CA ILE A 207 -9.51 12.55 -25.95
C ILE A 207 -10.44 13.64 -26.45
N GLU A 208 -11.73 13.58 -26.10
CA GLU A 208 -12.71 14.56 -26.56
C GLU A 208 -12.34 16.01 -26.18
N PRO A 209 -11.89 16.32 -24.94
CA PRO A 209 -11.44 17.67 -24.62
C PRO A 209 -10.28 18.16 -25.47
N LEU A 210 -9.38 17.26 -25.90
CA LEU A 210 -8.25 17.62 -26.76
C LEU A 210 -8.68 17.89 -28.20
N LYS A 211 -9.69 17.16 -28.68
CA LYS A 211 -10.29 17.38 -30.00
C LYS A 211 -11.08 18.67 -30.03
N ASP A 212 -11.89 18.93 -29.00
CA ASP A 212 -12.64 20.18 -28.87
C ASP A 212 -11.69 21.39 -28.87
N GLU A 213 -10.55 21.28 -28.19
CA GLU A 213 -9.53 22.34 -28.21
C GLU A 213 -8.84 22.48 -29.57
N LEU A 214 -8.54 21.37 -30.26
CA LEU A 214 -7.97 21.43 -31.60
C LEU A 214 -8.93 22.11 -32.59
N GLU A 215 -10.21 21.76 -32.52
CA GLU A 215 -11.28 22.37 -33.33
C GLU A 215 -11.42 23.86 -33.03
N PHE A 216 -11.36 24.25 -31.75
CA PHE A 216 -11.34 25.66 -31.37
C PHE A 216 -10.14 26.42 -31.97
N LEU A 217 -8.95 25.79 -32.04
CA LEU A 217 -7.78 26.40 -32.68
C LEU A 217 -7.90 26.50 -34.20
N GLU A 218 -8.56 25.53 -34.84
CA GLU A 218 -8.90 25.56 -36.26
C GLU A 218 -9.85 26.72 -36.57
N ASP A 219 -10.91 26.87 -35.76
CA ASP A 219 -11.88 27.96 -35.90
C ASP A 219 -11.27 29.37 -35.75
N GLU A 220 -10.13 29.48 -35.07
CA GLU A 220 -9.36 30.72 -34.90
C GLU A 220 -8.22 30.90 -35.93
N ASP A 221 -8.27 30.14 -37.03
CA ASP A 221 -7.33 30.16 -38.17
C ASP A 221 -5.88 29.83 -37.77
N PHE A 222 -5.64 29.06 -36.70
CA PHE A 222 -4.28 28.69 -36.31
C PHE A 222 -3.64 27.70 -37.29
N ASP A 223 -4.43 26.87 -37.95
CA ASP A 223 -3.98 25.94 -38.98
C ASP A 223 -3.45 26.66 -40.23
N ASP A 224 -4.03 27.81 -40.60
CA ASP A 224 -3.52 28.66 -41.68
C ASP A 224 -2.20 29.35 -41.33
N VAL A 225 -2.05 29.80 -40.08
CA VAL A 225 -0.86 30.55 -39.62
C VAL A 225 0.32 29.62 -39.32
N VAL A 226 0.06 28.45 -38.72
CA VAL A 226 1.09 27.48 -38.31
C VAL A 226 0.76 26.05 -38.76
N PRO A 227 0.60 25.80 -40.07
CA PRO A 227 0.07 24.52 -40.59
C PRO A 227 0.89 23.30 -40.17
N LEU A 228 2.22 23.44 -40.11
CA LEU A 228 3.11 22.35 -39.72
C LEU A 228 2.96 21.98 -38.24
N THR A 229 2.86 22.98 -37.37
CA THR A 229 2.71 22.77 -35.92
C THR A 229 1.32 22.25 -35.61
N PHE A 230 0.29 22.78 -36.28
CA PHE A 230 -1.09 22.32 -36.16
C PHE A 230 -1.24 20.85 -36.59
N ALA A 231 -0.69 20.48 -37.75
CA ALA A 231 -0.68 19.09 -38.22
C ALA A 231 0.01 18.13 -37.25
N LYS A 232 1.08 18.58 -36.57
CA LYS A 232 1.77 17.80 -35.55
C LYS A 232 0.91 17.60 -34.29
N ALA A 233 0.21 18.64 -33.84
CA ALA A 233 -0.74 18.52 -32.72
C ALA A 233 -1.88 17.54 -33.05
N ALA A 234 -2.46 17.64 -34.24
CA ALA A 234 -3.49 16.70 -34.71
C ALA A 234 -2.99 15.24 -34.76
N ALA A 235 -1.77 15.02 -35.26
CA ALA A 235 -1.16 13.70 -35.28
C ALA A 235 -0.90 13.17 -33.85
N GLN A 236 -0.48 14.03 -32.93
CA GLN A 236 -0.24 13.65 -31.53
C GLN A 236 -1.54 13.27 -30.82
N ILE A 237 -2.65 13.98 -31.06
CA ILE A 237 -3.98 13.63 -30.55
C ILE A 237 -4.42 12.28 -31.12
N ALA A 238 -4.20 12.01 -32.42
CA ALA A 238 -4.51 10.72 -33.02
C ALA A 238 -3.67 9.57 -32.41
N LEU A 239 -2.40 9.82 -32.06
CA LEU A 239 -1.56 8.85 -31.34
C LEU A 239 -2.11 8.59 -29.94
N ALA A 240 -2.48 9.63 -29.19
CA ALA A 240 -3.09 9.50 -27.88
C ALA A 240 -4.41 8.73 -27.94
N GLU A 241 -5.25 8.99 -28.94
CA GLU A 241 -6.49 8.25 -29.16
C GLU A 241 -6.25 6.76 -29.39
N ASN A 242 -5.25 6.41 -30.21
CA ASN A 242 -4.89 5.01 -30.44
C ASN A 242 -4.35 4.32 -29.18
N GLN A 243 -3.55 5.02 -28.37
CA GLN A 243 -3.06 4.50 -27.09
C GLN A 243 -4.20 4.28 -26.10
N VAL A 244 -5.15 5.21 -25.98
CA VAL A 244 -6.35 5.03 -25.15
C VAL A 244 -7.19 3.85 -25.62
N LYS A 245 -7.35 3.65 -26.94
CA LYS A 245 -8.07 2.48 -27.48
C LYS A 245 -7.36 1.16 -27.18
N ALA A 246 -6.03 1.11 -27.31
CA ALA A 246 -5.24 -0.08 -27.03
C ALA A 246 -5.23 -0.42 -25.52
N SER A 247 -5.03 0.59 -24.67
CA SER A 247 -4.76 0.43 -23.25
C SER A 247 -5.54 1.43 -22.38
N PRO A 248 -6.88 1.39 -22.34
CA PRO A 248 -7.75 2.32 -21.60
C PRO A 248 -7.66 2.17 -20.07
N ARG A 249 -6.95 1.16 -19.54
CA ARG A 249 -6.69 1.00 -18.09
C ARG A 249 -5.33 1.50 -17.64
N GLU A 250 -4.38 1.63 -18.56
CA GLU A 250 -3.00 1.99 -18.23
C GLU A 250 -2.89 3.49 -17.98
N LYS A 251 -3.25 3.90 -16.76
CA LYS A 251 -3.38 5.31 -16.39
C LYS A 251 -2.13 6.14 -16.72
N SER A 252 -0.94 5.63 -16.44
CA SER A 252 0.31 6.34 -16.75
C SER A 252 0.44 6.60 -18.25
N ILE A 253 0.22 5.57 -19.07
CA ILE A 253 0.33 5.67 -20.54
C ILE A 253 -0.68 6.69 -21.07
N ILE A 254 -1.92 6.66 -20.58
CA ILE A 254 -2.96 7.62 -20.98
C ILE A 254 -2.57 9.04 -20.57
N GLN A 255 -2.10 9.24 -19.34
CA GLN A 255 -1.71 10.55 -18.84
C GLN A 255 -0.52 11.13 -19.61
N ASP A 256 0.50 10.33 -19.89
CA ASP A 256 1.67 10.74 -20.67
C ASP A 256 1.26 11.13 -22.10
N ALA A 257 0.35 10.35 -22.70
CA ALA A 257 -0.17 10.62 -24.05
C ALA A 257 -1.00 11.91 -24.11
N VAL A 258 -1.88 12.12 -23.12
CA VAL A 258 -2.67 13.35 -22.99
C VAL A 258 -1.76 14.56 -22.78
N GLN A 259 -0.78 14.46 -21.87
CA GLN A 259 0.16 15.54 -21.61
C GLN A 259 0.99 15.90 -22.85
N ALA A 260 1.42 14.90 -23.63
CA ALA A 260 2.11 15.14 -24.90
C ALA A 260 1.21 15.86 -25.92
N ALA A 261 -0.07 15.50 -26.01
CA ALA A 261 -1.02 16.19 -26.89
C ALA A 261 -1.33 17.63 -26.42
N GLU A 262 -1.53 17.84 -25.11
CA GLU A 262 -1.71 19.17 -24.51
C GLU A 262 -0.49 20.06 -24.75
N PHE A 263 0.72 19.51 -24.66
CA PHE A 263 1.94 20.22 -24.98
C PHE A 263 1.94 20.72 -26.43
N GLU A 264 1.60 19.86 -27.39
CA GLU A 264 1.58 20.27 -28.80
C GLU A 264 0.46 21.30 -29.08
N LEU A 265 -0.72 21.20 -28.44
CA LEU A 265 -1.77 22.22 -28.52
C LEU A 265 -1.30 23.58 -27.97
N ASN A 266 -0.61 23.58 -26.83
CA ASN A 266 0.00 24.79 -26.28
C ASN A 266 1.10 25.34 -27.20
N HIS A 267 1.86 24.45 -27.82
CA HIS A 267 2.90 24.80 -28.77
C HIS A 267 2.31 25.47 -30.03
N VAL A 268 1.18 24.99 -30.56
CA VAL A 268 0.44 25.66 -31.64
C VAL A 268 0.13 27.11 -31.28
N ARG A 269 -0.41 27.35 -30.08
CA ARG A 269 -0.75 28.72 -29.64
C ARG A 269 0.49 29.61 -29.54
N SER A 270 1.56 29.09 -28.95
CA SER A 270 2.82 29.82 -28.80
C SER A 270 3.46 30.15 -30.15
N VAL A 271 3.59 29.19 -31.06
CA VAL A 271 4.19 29.42 -32.37
C VAL A 271 3.33 30.35 -33.21
N ALA A 272 2.01 30.23 -33.17
CA ALA A 272 1.13 31.12 -33.91
C ALA A 272 1.22 32.55 -33.42
N HIS A 273 1.38 32.78 -32.12
CA HIS A 273 1.63 34.11 -31.58
C HIS A 273 2.92 34.70 -32.16
N GLU A 274 4.02 33.95 -32.12
CA GLU A 274 5.31 34.40 -32.66
C GLU A 274 5.26 34.64 -34.18
N VAL A 275 4.59 33.77 -34.94
CA VAL A 275 4.41 33.95 -36.39
C VAL A 275 3.57 35.19 -36.69
N LYS A 276 2.49 35.44 -35.93
CA LYS A 276 1.69 36.68 -36.07
C LYS A 276 2.52 37.93 -35.76
N VAL A 277 3.37 37.89 -34.73
CA VAL A 277 4.30 38.98 -34.41
C VAL A 277 5.28 39.21 -35.56
N LEU A 278 5.94 38.16 -36.06
CA LEU A 278 6.89 38.23 -37.16
C LEU A 278 6.24 38.71 -38.47
N ALA A 279 5.04 38.23 -38.79
CA ALA A 279 4.28 38.66 -39.96
C ALA A 279 3.88 40.15 -39.91
N SER A 280 3.76 40.72 -38.70
CA SER A 280 3.45 42.13 -38.49
C SER A 280 4.67 43.05 -38.63
N VAL A 281 5.88 42.50 -38.69
CA VAL A 281 7.13 43.26 -38.86
C VAL A 281 7.22 43.77 -40.30
N LYS A 282 7.36 45.09 -40.46
CA LYS A 282 7.58 45.75 -41.76
C LYS A 282 9.07 45.82 -42.07
N GLY A 283 9.41 45.85 -43.36
CA GLY A 283 10.75 45.63 -43.92
C GLY A 283 11.95 46.24 -43.17
N ASP A 284 11.84 47.48 -42.73
CA ASP A 284 12.89 48.21 -42.01
C ASP A 284 13.08 47.77 -40.55
N LYS A 285 12.14 46.99 -40.00
CA LYS A 285 12.14 46.54 -38.60
C LYS A 285 12.55 45.08 -38.39
N PHE A 286 12.89 44.34 -39.46
CA PHE A 286 13.39 42.97 -39.32
C PHE A 286 14.70 42.89 -38.53
N GLU A 287 15.57 43.90 -38.67
CA GLU A 287 16.79 44.02 -37.87
C GLU A 287 16.47 44.02 -36.37
N GLN A 288 15.43 44.77 -35.95
CA GLN A 288 15.03 44.82 -34.54
C GLN A 288 14.58 43.46 -34.01
N SER A 289 13.86 42.65 -34.81
CA SER A 289 13.46 41.29 -34.41
C SER A 289 14.66 40.38 -34.20
N VAL A 290 15.66 40.45 -35.09
CA VAL A 290 16.91 39.69 -34.96
C VAL A 290 17.71 40.14 -33.74
N LEU A 291 17.86 41.46 -33.54
CA LEU A 291 18.56 42.02 -32.37
C LEU A 291 17.86 41.66 -31.05
N ASN A 292 16.53 41.56 -31.03
CA ASN A 292 15.81 41.12 -29.83
C ASN A 292 16.12 39.66 -29.49
N ALA A 293 16.09 38.76 -30.48
CA ALA A 293 16.46 37.36 -30.28
C ALA A 293 17.93 37.23 -29.85
N GLU A 294 18.82 38.03 -30.45
CA GLU A 294 20.23 38.10 -30.08
C GLU A 294 20.44 38.53 -28.62
N ASN A 295 19.75 39.58 -28.17
CA ASN A 295 19.83 40.04 -26.79
C ASN A 295 19.30 39.01 -25.78
N GLN A 296 18.28 38.23 -26.15
CA GLN A 296 17.79 37.11 -25.34
C GLN A 296 18.87 36.02 -25.22
N LEU A 297 19.49 35.62 -26.32
CA LEU A 297 20.58 34.64 -26.31
C LEU A 297 21.80 35.14 -25.52
N LEU A 298 22.17 36.41 -25.66
CA LEU A 298 23.22 37.04 -24.87
C LEU A 298 22.91 36.99 -23.37
N SER A 299 21.67 37.29 -22.99
CA SER A 299 21.26 37.24 -21.58
C SER A 299 21.42 35.82 -21.01
N ILE A 300 21.10 34.80 -21.82
CA ILE A 300 21.29 33.39 -21.44
C ILE A 300 22.78 33.05 -21.36
N SER A 301 23.59 33.41 -22.35
CA SER A 301 25.02 33.11 -22.34
C SER A 301 25.75 33.79 -21.17
N GLN A 302 25.39 35.04 -20.86
CA GLN A 302 25.93 35.76 -19.71
C GLN A 302 25.68 35.04 -18.38
N VAL A 303 24.48 34.48 -18.19
CA VAL A 303 24.14 33.70 -16.99
C VAL A 303 24.87 32.35 -16.96
N VAL A 304 25.08 31.72 -18.12
CA VAL A 304 25.70 30.39 -18.21
C VAL A 304 27.21 30.44 -18.00
N ASN A 305 27.91 31.36 -18.66
CA ASN A 305 29.38 31.40 -18.65
C ASN A 305 30.00 32.79 -18.88
N ASP A 306 29.22 33.87 -18.84
CA ASP A 306 29.68 35.26 -19.07
C ASP A 306 30.33 35.51 -20.46
N GLU A 307 30.06 34.65 -21.46
CA GLU A 307 30.58 34.81 -22.83
C GLU A 307 29.58 35.52 -23.76
N ASP A 308 30.10 36.26 -24.74
CA ASP A 308 29.33 36.93 -25.79
C ASP A 308 29.53 36.20 -27.13
N TYR A 309 28.43 35.74 -27.72
CA TYR A 309 28.43 34.99 -28.98
C TYR A 309 27.85 35.76 -30.17
N ARG A 310 27.62 37.08 -30.04
CA ARG A 310 26.94 37.86 -31.08
C ARG A 310 27.76 38.04 -32.37
N ASP A 311 29.00 37.59 -32.38
CA ASP A 311 29.87 37.54 -33.55
C ASP A 311 29.49 36.44 -34.57
N VAL A 312 28.56 35.54 -34.21
CA VAL A 312 28.06 34.46 -35.08
C VAL A 312 26.55 34.52 -35.26
N VAL A 313 26.03 33.84 -36.29
CA VAL A 313 24.57 33.77 -36.55
C VAL A 313 23.81 33.09 -35.40
N LEU A 314 22.55 33.48 -35.14
CA LEU A 314 21.72 33.03 -34.01
C LEU A 314 21.76 31.51 -33.76
N ARG A 315 21.66 30.68 -34.82
CA ARG A 315 21.75 29.22 -34.71
C ARG A 315 23.06 28.75 -34.05
N ILE A 316 24.17 29.38 -34.40
CA ILE A 316 25.48 29.05 -33.84
C ILE A 316 25.62 29.62 -32.43
N GLN A 317 25.03 30.79 -32.13
CA GLN A 317 24.95 31.31 -30.76
C GLN A 317 24.27 30.29 -29.84
N SER A 318 23.10 29.79 -30.21
CA SER A 318 22.38 28.77 -29.44
C SER A 318 23.20 27.48 -29.26
N GLN A 319 23.91 27.05 -30.30
CA GLN A 319 24.78 25.86 -30.23
C GLN A 319 25.94 26.05 -29.24
N LYS A 320 26.62 27.20 -29.28
CA LYS A 320 27.69 27.54 -28.33
C LYS A 320 27.17 27.59 -26.89
N ILE A 321 25.99 28.19 -26.66
CA ILE A 321 25.33 28.19 -25.34
C ILE A 321 25.08 26.76 -24.85
N VAL A 322 24.57 25.87 -25.70
CA VAL A 322 24.35 24.46 -25.34
C VAL A 322 25.66 23.75 -24.99
N GLU A 323 26.74 24.02 -25.72
CA GLU A 323 28.07 23.50 -25.40
C GLU A 323 28.57 24.00 -24.04
N SER A 324 28.38 25.28 -23.74
CA SER A 324 28.72 25.87 -22.44
C SER A 324 27.90 25.28 -21.30
N VAL A 325 26.58 25.06 -21.49
CA VAL A 325 25.73 24.38 -20.49
C VAL A 325 26.16 22.92 -20.28
N LYS A 326 26.56 22.21 -21.34
CA LYS A 326 27.09 20.84 -21.22
C LYS A 326 28.41 20.82 -20.45
N ALA A 327 29.30 21.76 -20.76
CA ALA A 327 30.55 21.93 -20.02
C ALA A 327 30.26 22.21 -18.54
N LEU A 328 29.34 23.13 -18.24
CA LEU A 328 28.90 23.45 -16.89
C LEU A 328 28.39 22.20 -16.16
N LYS A 329 27.46 21.44 -16.76
CA LYS A 329 26.91 20.21 -16.18
C LYS A 329 27.96 19.11 -15.99
N SER A 330 28.97 19.05 -16.86
CA SER A 330 30.09 18.11 -16.70
C SER A 330 31.11 18.56 -15.66
N SER A 331 31.25 19.88 -15.45
CA SER A 331 32.08 20.49 -14.42
C SER A 331 31.37 20.61 -13.07
N ASP A 332 30.06 20.34 -13.02
CA ASP A 332 29.27 20.30 -11.81
C ASP A 332 29.74 19.09 -11.00
N MET A 333 30.77 19.33 -10.19
CA MET A 333 31.51 18.36 -9.38
C MET A 333 30.62 17.70 -8.30
N THR A 334 29.30 17.82 -8.36
CA THR A 334 28.35 17.30 -7.38
C THR A 334 28.57 15.81 -7.10
N SER A 335 28.87 15.00 -8.12
CA SER A 335 29.16 13.58 -7.95
C SER A 335 30.51 13.34 -7.26
N LEU A 336 31.51 14.17 -7.56
CA LEU A 336 32.85 14.10 -6.97
C LEU A 336 32.84 14.58 -5.51
N LEU A 337 32.19 15.71 -5.22
CA LEU A 337 31.99 16.20 -3.86
C LEU A 337 31.16 15.22 -3.03
N LYS A 338 30.14 14.57 -3.61
CA LYS A 338 29.37 13.55 -2.90
C LYS A 338 30.25 12.36 -2.51
N SER A 339 31.08 11.88 -3.44
CA SER A 339 32.05 10.81 -3.15
C SER A 339 33.06 11.24 -2.09
N GLU A 340 33.56 12.47 -2.14
CA GLU A 340 34.52 12.98 -1.17
C GLU A 340 33.89 13.12 0.23
N ILE A 341 32.65 13.62 0.31
CA ILE A 341 31.88 13.66 1.56
C ILE A 341 31.66 12.26 2.15
N GLU A 342 31.33 11.26 1.33
CA GLU A 342 31.19 9.87 1.77
C GLU A 342 32.52 9.36 2.36
N THR A 343 33.64 9.56 1.66
CA THR A 343 34.97 9.14 2.18
C THR A 343 35.38 9.84 3.46
N LEU A 344 35.14 11.15 3.57
CA LEU A 344 35.45 11.92 4.78
C LEU A 344 34.56 11.49 5.96
N THR A 345 33.31 11.14 5.69
CA THR A 345 32.39 10.62 6.72
C THR A 345 32.85 9.26 7.24
N GLU A 346 33.31 8.36 6.36
CA GLU A 346 33.91 7.08 6.76
C GLU A 346 35.19 7.26 7.58
N GLN A 347 36.07 8.19 7.19
CA GLN A 347 37.28 8.50 7.95
C GLN A 347 36.96 9.06 9.34
N LEU A 348 35.97 9.96 9.45
CA LEU A 348 35.55 10.50 10.73
C LEU A 348 35.01 9.41 11.66
N ALA A 349 34.18 8.49 11.15
CA ALA A 349 33.66 7.37 11.94
C ALA A 349 34.79 6.45 12.44
N LYS A 350 35.82 6.21 11.61
CA LYS A 350 36.99 5.44 12.00
C LYS A 350 37.81 6.15 13.09
N LEU A 351 38.09 7.44 12.93
CA LEU A 351 38.82 8.22 13.93
C LEU A 351 38.07 8.30 15.25
N GLU A 352 36.75 8.42 15.22
CA GLU A 352 35.92 8.43 16.43
C GLU A 352 36.01 7.09 17.17
N SER A 353 35.96 5.97 16.46
CA SER A 353 36.16 4.64 17.04
C SER A 353 37.56 4.45 17.64
N GLU A 354 38.61 4.93 16.95
CA GLU A 354 39.99 4.87 17.45
C GLU A 354 40.15 5.72 18.72
N ASN A 355 39.55 6.91 18.75
CA ASN A 355 39.58 7.79 19.91
C ASN A 355 38.84 7.18 21.12
N GLN A 356 37.68 6.53 20.89
CA GLN A 356 36.99 5.77 21.93
C GLN A 356 37.83 4.62 22.49
N GLN A 357 38.53 3.87 21.62
CA GLN A 357 39.47 2.82 22.06
C GLN A 357 40.62 3.38 22.88
N GLN A 358 41.23 4.49 22.45
CA GLN A 358 42.32 5.14 23.20
C GLN A 358 41.83 5.66 24.56
N ALA A 359 40.62 6.22 24.64
CA ALA A 359 40.02 6.64 25.90
C ALA A 359 39.79 5.45 26.86
N GLN A 360 39.37 4.29 26.34
CA GLN A 360 39.24 3.06 27.14
C GLN A 360 40.61 2.58 27.63
N GLN A 361 41.61 2.51 26.76
CA GLN A 361 42.98 2.13 27.12
C GLN A 361 43.58 3.06 28.19
N LEU A 362 43.37 4.37 28.08
CA LEU A 362 43.80 5.34 29.09
C LEU A 362 43.09 5.11 30.44
N SER A 363 41.80 4.79 30.43
CA SER A 363 41.07 4.47 31.66
C SER A 363 41.60 3.20 32.32
N GLU A 364 41.87 2.15 31.54
CA GLU A 364 42.45 0.89 32.03
C GLU A 364 43.86 1.08 32.58
N ALA A 365 44.72 1.81 31.87
CA ALA A 365 46.06 2.16 32.34
C ALA A 365 46.01 2.97 33.64
N THR A 366 45.07 3.91 33.77
CA THR A 366 44.88 4.68 35.00
C THR A 366 44.47 3.78 36.17
N LYS A 367 43.55 2.84 35.96
CA LYS A 367 43.18 1.84 36.99
C LYS A 367 44.37 0.95 37.37
N HIS A 368 45.15 0.51 36.39
CA HIS A 368 46.33 -0.31 36.64
C HIS A 368 47.36 0.44 37.50
N ASN A 369 47.64 1.70 37.18
CA ASN A 369 48.54 2.54 37.97
C ASN A 369 48.02 2.74 39.40
N GLN A 370 46.72 2.94 39.61
CA GLN A 370 46.13 3.02 40.95
C GLN A 370 46.32 1.73 41.76
N LEU A 371 46.12 0.57 41.14
CA LEU A 371 46.37 -0.73 41.80
C LEU A 371 47.85 -0.91 42.14
N LEU A 372 48.74 -0.45 41.27
CA LEU A 372 50.17 -0.50 41.51
C LEU A 372 50.57 0.42 42.68
N ASP A 373 50.02 1.63 42.75
CA ASP A 373 50.20 2.55 43.89
C ASP A 373 49.70 1.94 45.19
N GLU A 374 48.53 1.29 45.19
CA GLU A 374 48.02 0.54 46.36
C GLU A 374 48.96 -0.59 46.78
N GLN A 375 49.53 -1.31 45.81
CA GLN A 375 50.51 -2.37 46.07
C GLN A 375 51.80 -1.82 46.65
N VAL A 376 52.30 -0.69 46.15
CA VAL A 376 53.48 0.02 46.66
C VAL A 376 53.26 0.47 48.10
N ILE A 377 52.11 1.08 48.39
CA ILE A 377 51.75 1.49 49.77
C ILE A 377 51.72 0.28 50.71
N LYS A 378 51.17 -0.85 50.25
CA LYS A 378 51.13 -2.09 51.04
C LYS A 378 52.53 -2.67 51.28
N SER A 379 53.40 -2.66 50.27
CA SER A 379 54.79 -3.11 50.44
C SER A 379 55.57 -2.19 51.37
N ASP A 380 55.39 -0.87 51.29
CA ASP A 380 56.04 0.09 52.17
C ASP A 380 55.61 -0.09 53.63
N ALA A 381 54.31 -0.33 53.86
CA ALA A 381 53.79 -0.66 55.18
C ALA A 381 54.37 -1.98 55.72
N HIS A 382 54.54 -2.98 54.85
CA HIS A 382 55.17 -4.25 55.22
C HIS A 382 56.67 -4.09 55.53
N ILE A 383 57.40 -3.29 54.75
CA ILE A 383 58.80 -2.94 55.03
C ILE A 383 58.90 -2.25 56.39
N LYS A 384 58.07 -1.26 56.66
CA LYS A 384 58.05 -0.56 57.95
C LYS A 384 57.73 -1.50 59.13
N SER A 385 56.79 -2.43 58.94
CA SER A 385 56.51 -3.48 59.93
C SER A 385 57.71 -4.39 60.19
N LEU A 386 58.47 -4.74 59.15
CA LEU A 386 59.69 -5.53 59.29
C LEU A 386 60.79 -4.74 59.99
N GLU A 387 60.94 -3.45 59.67
CA GLU A 387 61.87 -2.53 60.36
C GLU A 387 61.53 -2.41 61.85
N GLU A 388 60.26 -2.22 62.20
CA GLU A 388 59.80 -2.21 63.60
C GLU A 388 60.07 -3.55 64.30
N LEU A 389 59.94 -4.68 63.60
CA LEU A 389 60.26 -6.01 64.15
C LEU A 389 61.77 -6.14 64.39
N VAL A 390 62.60 -5.69 63.45
CA VAL A 390 64.07 -5.63 63.61
C VAL A 390 64.47 -4.74 64.77
N ASP A 391 63.90 -3.54 64.89
CA ASP A 391 64.15 -2.63 66.00
C ASP A 391 63.68 -3.20 67.34
N SER A 392 62.54 -3.91 67.36
CA SER A 392 62.06 -4.60 68.56
C SER A 392 63.03 -5.70 69.00
N LEU A 393 63.57 -6.49 68.06
CA LEU A 393 64.59 -7.51 68.34
C LEU A 393 65.89 -6.88 68.83
N LYS A 394 66.29 -5.75 68.24
CA LYS A 394 67.46 -4.97 68.66
C LYS A 394 67.29 -4.39 70.07
N SER A 395 66.07 -3.94 70.42
CA SER A 395 65.73 -3.43 71.75
C SER A 395 65.65 -4.53 72.82
N LEU A 396 65.22 -5.74 72.44
CA LEU A 396 65.19 -6.92 73.32
C LEU A 396 66.61 -7.47 73.59
N GLY A 397 67.57 -7.20 72.70
CA GLY A 397 68.98 -7.53 72.88
C GLY A 397 69.81 -6.49 73.66
N GLY A 398 69.24 -5.34 74.04
CA GLY A 398 70.00 -4.16 74.51
C GLY A 398 69.98 -3.85 76.02
N LYS A 399 69.53 -4.77 76.88
CA LYS A 399 69.67 -4.68 78.36
C LYS A 399 70.48 -5.88 78.83
N VAL A 400 71.66 -5.58 79.37
CA VAL A 400 72.80 -6.44 79.78
C VAL A 400 73.98 -6.32 78.81
N ALA A 401 75.06 -5.80 79.39
CA ALA A 401 76.28 -5.25 78.83
C ALA A 401 77.19 -6.27 78.13
N ASN A 402 78.26 -5.73 77.53
CA ASN A 402 79.44 -6.45 77.00
C ASN A 402 79.07 -7.28 75.76
N GLU A 403 79.62 -7.05 74.57
CA GLU A 403 81.05 -7.13 74.23
C GLU A 403 81.27 -6.60 72.81
N SER A 404 82.52 -6.21 72.53
CA SER A 404 82.99 -5.45 71.38
C SER A 404 82.83 -6.10 70.00
N ASP A 405 82.65 -5.19 69.05
CA ASP A 405 83.13 -5.14 67.66
C ASP A 405 82.74 -6.26 66.69
N SER A 406 81.99 -5.82 65.68
CA SER A 406 81.80 -6.52 64.41
C SER A 406 82.77 -5.95 63.39
N ASP A 407 83.73 -6.78 62.99
CA ASP A 407 84.38 -6.70 61.69
C ASP A 407 83.47 -7.35 60.62
N LEU A 408 83.78 -7.02 59.38
CA LEU A 408 83.04 -7.21 58.14
C LEU A 408 82.77 -8.67 57.74
N THR A 409 81.51 -8.95 57.36
CA THR A 409 81.03 -9.86 56.27
C THR A 409 81.38 -11.36 56.44
N PRO A 410 80.76 -12.35 55.73
CA PRO A 410 80.28 -12.23 54.35
C PRO A 410 79.11 -13.13 53.91
N THR A 411 78.80 -12.97 52.61
CA THR A 411 78.40 -14.01 51.64
C THR A 411 77.08 -14.73 51.87
N ASN A 412 76.29 -15.11 50.87
CA ASN A 412 76.28 -15.00 49.40
C ASN A 412 75.18 -16.02 49.02
N VAL A 413 74.96 -16.14 47.73
CA VAL A 413 74.55 -17.35 47.02
C VAL A 413 73.05 -17.41 46.79
N GLU A 414 72.55 -17.56 45.57
CA GLU A 414 73.09 -17.39 44.22
C GLU A 414 71.99 -17.90 43.29
N SER A 415 72.15 -17.55 42.02
CA SER A 415 71.93 -18.42 40.87
C SER A 415 70.48 -18.67 40.42
N ASN A 416 70.16 -18.65 39.14
CA ASN A 416 71.00 -18.39 37.96
C ASN A 416 70.08 -18.20 36.74
N LEU A 417 70.54 -17.31 35.85
CA LEU A 417 70.78 -17.47 34.40
C LEU A 417 69.66 -18.00 33.50
N GLU A 418 69.31 -17.18 32.51
CA GLU A 418 69.56 -17.39 31.06
C GLU A 418 68.30 -18.01 30.41
N ASP A 419 67.87 -17.66 29.20
CA ASP A 419 68.68 -17.44 27.99
C ASP A 419 67.90 -16.64 26.94
N ALA A 420 68.65 -16.21 25.92
CA ALA A 420 68.35 -15.35 24.79
C ALA A 420 67.33 -15.88 23.75
N ALA A 421 66.82 -14.97 22.92
CA ALA A 421 67.01 -15.01 21.46
C ALA A 421 66.32 -13.81 20.76
N LEU A 422 67.14 -12.99 20.09
CA LEU A 422 66.77 -12.13 18.97
C LEU A 422 66.98 -12.96 17.70
N ASP A 423 66.02 -12.95 16.79
CA ASP A 423 66.25 -13.35 15.39
C ASP A 423 65.51 -12.40 14.44
N GLN A 424 66.19 -12.13 13.32
CA GLN A 424 65.81 -11.23 12.23
C GLN A 424 65.25 -12.03 11.03
N SER A 425 64.74 -11.28 10.03
CA SER A 425 64.44 -11.69 8.65
C SER A 425 63.06 -12.35 8.47
N SER A 426 62.20 -11.99 7.50
CA SER A 426 62.51 -11.64 6.12
C SER A 426 61.38 -10.84 5.45
N GLU A 427 61.83 -10.05 4.51
CA GLU A 427 61.18 -9.34 3.40
C GLU A 427 60.37 -10.26 2.45
N GLU A 428 59.21 -9.79 1.96
CA GLU A 428 58.74 -10.19 0.62
C GLU A 428 58.01 -9.01 -0.06
N VAL A 429 58.72 -8.48 -1.05
CA VAL A 429 58.28 -7.54 -2.09
C VAL A 429 57.66 -8.36 -3.21
N ILE A 430 56.45 -8.01 -3.66
CA ILE A 430 56.02 -8.22 -5.04
C ILE A 430 55.28 -6.97 -5.54
N GLU A 431 55.92 -6.31 -6.50
CA GLU A 431 55.41 -5.21 -7.32
C GLU A 431 54.88 -5.74 -8.69
N PRO A 432 54.30 -4.91 -9.58
CA PRO A 432 53.13 -5.20 -10.43
C PRO A 432 53.46 -5.56 -11.89
N SER A 433 52.44 -5.84 -12.72
CA SER A 433 52.46 -5.54 -14.17
C SER A 433 51.09 -5.68 -14.88
N VAL A 434 50.76 -4.62 -15.63
CA VAL A 434 49.75 -4.40 -16.71
C VAL A 434 48.30 -4.11 -16.32
#